data_AF-A0A0W0R0S9-F1
#
_entry.id   AF-A0A0W0R0S9-F1
#
_cell.length_a   1.000
_cell.length_b   1.000
_cell.length_c   1.000
_cell.angle_alpha   90.00
_cell.angle_beta   90.00
_cell.angle_gamma   90.00
#
_symmetry.space_group_name_H-M   'P 1'
#
loop_
_entity.id
_entity.type
_entity.pdbx_description
1 polymer ?
#
loop_
_entity_poly.entity_id
_entity_poly.type
_entity_poly.pdbx_seq_one_letter_code
_entity_poly.pdbx_strand_id
1 'polypeptide(L)'
;MKQGLIDTLTPIPSNLLALAEVHPSVLHPHKCWLLTHFISPPPLAEITDFERKYLPMAKEAIQSSNHNISHLEQRINRYLAEGKQAEVKQSAQQFSDHLEQEIEFIQTLFENNDVLSRTPRKITSFAQLSHFIKDLYRLEYTVRINCKALSTTVLTFSSSLKEILACVDENDRAHLSIIQQQEALILRAKSELAKALTLYDELAPIVKEHIETTNKYLYRTTPSMFEAALKKLKTKSDALAEEAKINSKYEPAKDAAALLCRNLEALGKEFFASKYVLYSTFLQNCKKEITEARKVLKNHRGWKEALANFTYMLGAIFSLGLLPVVSKACTGNWKFFTVKTDSEKALDTFDNTLSNLIKGR
;
A
#
# COMPACT_ATOMS: atom_id res chain seq x y z
N MET A 1 8.92 43.03 21.98
CA MET A 1 8.99 41.54 21.93
C MET A 1 7.59 40.95 21.84
N LYS A 2 6.70 41.18 22.81
CA LYS A 2 5.31 40.70 22.79
C LYS A 2 4.57 40.92 21.45
N GLN A 3 4.56 42.14 20.92
CA GLN A 3 3.90 42.44 19.64
C GLN A 3 4.48 41.62 18.47
N GLY A 4 5.80 41.45 18.40
CA GLY A 4 6.43 40.65 17.35
C GLY A 4 6.03 39.16 17.39
N LEU A 5 5.82 38.60 18.59
CA LEU A 5 5.29 37.25 18.76
C LEU A 5 3.83 37.18 18.26
N ILE A 6 3.01 38.19 18.58
CA ILE A 6 1.61 38.28 18.10
C ILE A 6 1.57 38.33 16.57
N ASP A 7 2.41 39.18 15.97
CA ASP A 7 2.47 39.39 14.52
C ASP A 7 2.85 38.11 13.78
N THR A 8 3.74 37.30 14.37
CA THR A 8 4.21 36.03 13.79
C THR A 8 3.20 34.89 13.96
N LEU A 9 2.55 34.78 15.12
CA LEU A 9 1.57 33.72 15.39
C LEU A 9 0.24 33.94 14.66
N THR A 10 -0.17 35.19 14.47
CA THR A 10 -1.46 35.56 13.88
C THR A 10 -1.73 35.00 12.48
N PRO A 11 -0.79 35.01 11.52
CA PRO A 11 -1.03 34.48 10.17
C PRO A 11 -0.94 32.94 10.10
N ILE A 12 -0.62 32.22 11.17
CA ILE A 12 -0.44 30.75 11.12
C ILE A 12 -1.72 30.02 10.68
N PRO A 13 -2.90 30.27 11.27
CA PRO A 13 -4.13 29.58 10.87
C PRO A 13 -4.48 29.77 9.39
N SER A 14 -4.38 30.99 8.86
CA SER A 14 -4.67 31.27 7.44
C SER A 14 -3.66 30.61 6.51
N ASN A 15 -2.39 30.55 6.90
CA ASN A 15 -1.36 29.86 6.13
C ASN A 15 -1.61 28.34 6.07
N LEU A 16 -2.00 27.73 7.20
CA LEU A 16 -2.34 26.30 7.23
C LEU A 16 -3.60 25.99 6.43
N LEU A 17 -4.60 26.88 6.46
CA LEU A 17 -5.80 26.75 5.63
C LEU A 17 -5.44 26.80 4.14
N ALA A 18 -4.59 27.75 3.72
CA ALA A 18 -4.10 27.84 2.35
C ALA A 18 -3.35 26.56 1.93
N LEU A 19 -2.51 25.98 2.80
CA LEU A 19 -1.89 24.68 2.53
C LEU A 19 -2.92 23.56 2.37
N ALA A 20 -3.99 23.55 3.16
CA ALA A 20 -5.04 22.53 3.03
C ALA A 20 -5.87 22.67 1.73
N GLU A 21 -5.99 23.88 1.20
CA GLU A 21 -6.60 24.15 -0.10
C GLU A 21 -5.72 23.70 -1.27
N VAL A 22 -4.41 23.92 -1.18
CA VAL A 22 -3.43 23.48 -2.19
C VAL A 22 -3.25 21.96 -2.17
N HIS A 23 -3.27 21.33 -0.99
CA HIS A 23 -3.04 19.89 -0.81
C HIS A 23 -4.27 19.17 -0.23
N PRO A 24 -5.41 19.13 -0.94
CA PRO A 24 -6.66 18.59 -0.42
C PRO A 24 -6.65 17.08 -0.25
N SER A 25 -5.76 16.38 -0.95
CA SER A 25 -5.55 14.94 -0.79
C SER A 25 -4.85 14.59 0.52
N VAL A 26 -4.10 15.51 1.14
CA VAL A 26 -3.31 15.23 2.34
C VAL A 26 -3.92 15.87 3.58
N LEU A 27 -4.29 17.15 3.49
CA LEU A 27 -4.63 17.94 4.69
C LEU A 27 -6.13 18.20 4.88
N HIS A 28 -6.91 18.27 3.81
CA HIS A 28 -8.30 18.70 3.90
C HIS A 28 -9.14 17.73 4.77
N PRO A 29 -9.98 18.21 5.70
CA PRO A 29 -10.67 17.40 6.71
C PRO A 29 -11.35 16.12 6.20
N HIS A 30 -12.11 16.26 5.10
CA HIS A 30 -12.85 15.16 4.48
C HIS A 30 -12.14 14.56 3.26
N LYS A 31 -11.60 15.41 2.36
CA LYS A 31 -11.00 14.98 1.09
C LYS A 31 -9.74 14.12 1.28
N CYS A 32 -9.01 14.28 2.38
CA CYS A 32 -7.84 13.45 2.65
C CYS A 32 -8.15 11.97 2.87
N TRP A 33 -9.42 11.59 3.07
CA TRP A 33 -9.82 10.20 3.25
C TRP A 33 -10.53 9.59 2.05
N LEU A 34 -10.65 10.34 0.95
CA LEU A 34 -11.25 9.84 -0.28
C LEU A 34 -10.21 9.01 -1.04
N LEU A 35 -10.53 7.73 -1.26
CA LEU A 35 -9.67 6.80 -2.01
C LEU A 35 -9.40 7.27 -3.45
N THR A 36 -10.29 8.09 -4.01
CA THR A 36 -10.12 8.73 -5.33
C THR A 36 -8.96 9.74 -5.37
N HIS A 37 -8.46 10.16 -4.21
CA HIS A 37 -7.32 11.06 -4.09
C HIS A 37 -6.01 10.34 -3.78
N PHE A 38 -5.98 9.01 -3.83
CA PHE A 38 -4.73 8.25 -3.74
C PHE A 38 -3.95 8.38 -5.05
N ILE A 39 -2.64 8.18 -5.01
CA ILE A 39 -1.76 8.22 -6.19
C ILE A 39 -2.24 7.18 -7.22
N SER A 40 -2.64 6.01 -6.73
CA SER A 40 -3.26 4.96 -7.53
C SER A 40 -4.61 4.59 -6.91
N PRO A 41 -5.71 5.28 -7.25
CA PRO A 41 -7.00 4.99 -6.64
C PRO A 41 -7.41 3.52 -6.85
N PRO A 42 -7.84 2.80 -5.80
CA PRO A 42 -8.39 1.47 -5.98
C PRO A 42 -9.66 1.59 -6.83
N PRO A 43 -9.88 0.68 -7.80
CA PRO A 43 -11.14 0.66 -8.54
C PRO A 43 -12.33 0.51 -7.57
N LEU A 44 -13.46 1.16 -7.85
CA LEU A 44 -14.61 1.18 -6.92
C LEU A 44 -15.16 -0.22 -6.59
N ALA A 45 -15.02 -1.17 -7.51
CA ALA A 45 -15.37 -2.58 -7.29
C ALA A 45 -14.37 -3.34 -6.38
N GLU A 46 -13.26 -2.69 -6.01
CA GLU A 46 -12.04 -3.30 -5.48
C GLU A 46 -11.59 -2.66 -4.16
N ILE A 47 -12.51 -2.09 -3.39
CA ILE A 47 -12.22 -1.81 -1.97
C ILE A 47 -12.06 -3.16 -1.27
N THR A 48 -10.82 -3.62 -1.21
CA THR A 48 -10.45 -4.90 -0.63
C THR A 48 -10.56 -4.85 0.90
N ASP A 49 -10.40 -5.99 1.55
CA ASP A 49 -10.29 -6.05 3.01
C ASP A 49 -9.15 -5.16 3.54
N PHE A 50 -8.16 -4.85 2.70
CA PHE A 50 -7.09 -3.92 3.03
C PHE A 50 -7.65 -2.51 3.30
N GLU A 51 -8.31 -1.87 2.33
CA GLU A 51 -8.83 -0.50 2.51
C GLU A 51 -9.87 -0.45 3.63
N ARG A 52 -10.71 -1.50 3.75
CA ARG A 52 -11.69 -1.63 4.82
C ARG A 52 -11.06 -1.71 6.20
N LYS A 53 -9.86 -2.30 6.31
CA LYS A 53 -9.13 -2.40 7.57
C LYS A 53 -8.33 -1.14 7.89
N TYR A 54 -7.55 -0.63 6.94
CA TYR A 54 -6.57 0.42 7.21
C TYR A 54 -7.21 1.82 7.27
N LEU A 55 -8.28 2.09 6.51
CA LEU A 55 -8.92 3.41 6.55
C LEU A 55 -9.52 3.75 7.93
N PRO A 56 -10.29 2.85 8.61
CA PRO A 56 -10.74 3.11 9.97
C PRO A 56 -9.58 3.29 10.95
N MET A 57 -8.55 2.46 10.86
CA MET A 57 -7.35 2.56 11.73
C MET A 57 -6.66 3.91 11.56
N ALA A 58 -6.51 4.40 10.33
CA ALA A 58 -5.92 5.72 10.05
C ALA A 58 -6.77 6.86 10.66
N LYS A 59 -8.11 6.75 10.55
CA LYS A 59 -9.04 7.72 11.15
C LYS A 59 -9.02 7.69 12.68
N GLU A 60 -8.91 6.52 13.27
CA GLU A 60 -8.81 6.36 14.72
C GLU A 60 -7.48 6.92 15.25
N ALA A 61 -6.37 6.66 14.56
CA ALA A 61 -5.05 7.20 14.92
C ALA A 61 -5.06 8.74 14.97
N ILE A 62 -5.60 9.40 13.93
CA ILE A 62 -5.69 10.86 13.93
C ILE A 62 -6.70 11.39 14.96
N GLN A 63 -7.80 10.68 15.21
CA GLN A 63 -8.77 11.07 16.24
C GLN A 63 -8.15 11.02 17.64
N SER A 64 -7.38 9.97 17.91
CA SER A 64 -6.63 9.83 19.17
C SER A 64 -5.61 10.95 19.34
N SER A 65 -4.83 11.26 18.29
CA SER A 65 -3.89 12.39 18.29
C SER A 65 -4.61 13.72 18.58
N ASN A 66 -5.71 13.98 17.89
CA ASN A 66 -6.50 15.21 18.07
C ASN A 66 -7.11 15.31 19.47
N HIS A 67 -7.52 14.17 20.05
CA HIS A 67 -8.04 14.15 21.42
C HIS A 67 -6.97 14.56 22.44
N ASN A 68 -5.75 14.03 22.31
CA ASN A 68 -4.63 14.38 23.18
C ASN A 68 -4.30 15.88 23.09
N ILE A 69 -4.27 16.42 21.87
CA ILE A 69 -4.03 17.84 21.61
C ILE A 69 -5.13 18.73 22.20
N SER A 70 -6.40 18.37 21.99
CA SER A 70 -7.52 19.13 22.56
C SER A 70 -7.52 19.10 24.09
N HIS A 71 -7.13 17.98 24.70
CA HIS A 71 -6.99 17.89 26.15
C HIS A 71 -5.87 18.81 26.69
N LEU A 72 -4.75 18.93 25.99
CA LEU A 72 -3.68 19.88 26.37
C LEU A 72 -4.16 21.34 26.28
N GLU A 73 -4.86 21.70 25.21
CA GLU A 73 -5.47 23.03 25.03
C GLU A 73 -6.44 23.34 26.18
N GLN A 74 -7.39 22.44 26.47
CA GLN A 74 -8.33 22.60 27.58
C GLN A 74 -7.63 22.76 28.94
N ARG A 75 -6.51 22.04 29.16
CA ARG A 75 -5.71 22.19 30.38
C ARG A 75 -5.08 23.57 30.48
N ILE A 76 -4.46 24.07 29.40
CA ILE A 76 -3.90 25.42 29.35
C ILE A 76 -4.97 26.45 29.69
N ASN A 77 -6.12 26.40 29.01
CA ASN A 77 -7.17 27.41 29.16
C ASN A 77 -7.74 27.43 30.58
N ARG A 78 -7.92 26.25 31.18
CA ARG A 78 -8.31 26.14 32.59
C ARG A 78 -7.24 26.71 33.52
N TYR A 79 -5.96 26.36 33.34
CA TYR A 79 -4.89 26.86 34.22
C TYR A 79 -4.66 28.37 34.07
N LEU A 80 -4.86 28.93 32.87
CA LEU A 80 -4.88 30.38 32.65
C LEU A 80 -6.00 31.04 33.44
N ALA A 81 -7.23 30.51 33.38
CA ALA A 81 -8.36 31.03 34.14
C ALA A 81 -8.16 30.94 35.67
N GLU A 82 -7.43 29.94 36.14
CA GLU A 82 -7.09 29.74 37.55
C GLU A 82 -5.83 30.51 38.00
N GLY A 83 -5.12 31.20 37.09
CA GLY A 83 -3.86 31.90 37.39
C GLY A 83 -2.67 30.98 37.70
N LYS A 84 -2.74 29.71 37.29
CA LYS A 84 -1.75 28.65 37.58
C LYS A 84 -0.61 28.61 36.56
N GLN A 85 0.30 29.58 36.67
CA GLN A 85 1.37 29.81 35.68
C GLN A 85 2.34 28.64 35.52
N ALA A 86 2.66 27.91 36.60
CA ALA A 86 3.58 26.77 36.53
C ALA A 86 2.98 25.62 35.71
N GLU A 87 1.69 25.36 35.88
CA GLU A 87 0.94 24.33 35.17
C GLU A 87 0.66 24.70 33.71
N VAL A 88 0.47 25.99 33.41
CA VAL A 88 0.44 26.52 32.04
C VAL A 88 1.77 26.23 31.35
N LYS A 89 2.89 26.60 31.99
CA LYS A 89 4.24 26.34 31.45
C LYS A 89 4.49 24.86 31.21
N GLN A 90 4.11 24.00 32.15
CA GLN A 90 4.24 22.55 32.01
C GLN A 90 3.40 22.01 30.83
N SER A 91 2.16 22.48 30.68
CA SER A 91 1.28 22.03 29.60
C SER A 91 1.76 22.53 28.23
N ALA A 92 2.31 23.75 28.17
CA ALA A 92 2.93 24.29 26.97
C ALA A 92 4.23 23.53 26.60
N GLN A 93 5.01 23.07 27.58
CA GLN A 93 6.15 22.18 27.33
C GLN A 93 5.69 20.83 26.76
N GLN A 94 4.61 20.25 27.27
CA GLN A 94 4.05 19.00 26.71
C GLN A 94 3.60 19.17 25.24
N PHE A 95 3.08 20.35 24.88
CA PHE A 95 2.83 20.69 23.48
C PHE A 95 4.12 20.71 22.65
N SER A 96 5.17 21.35 23.16
CA SER A 96 6.49 21.38 22.49
C SER A 96 7.04 19.98 22.27
N ASP A 97 7.01 19.12 23.29
CA ASP A 97 7.51 17.75 23.22
C ASP A 97 6.72 16.93 22.17
N HIS A 98 5.39 17.09 22.13
CA HIS A 98 4.57 16.43 21.11
C HIS A 98 4.86 16.98 19.70
N LEU A 99 5.02 18.29 19.57
CA LEU A 99 5.33 18.92 18.29
C LEU A 99 6.70 18.46 17.74
N GLU A 100 7.69 18.25 18.60
CA GLU A 100 8.99 17.66 18.21
C GLU A 100 8.86 16.23 17.69
N GLN A 101 8.03 15.40 18.34
CA GLN A 101 7.76 14.03 17.87
C GLN A 101 7.10 14.05 16.48
N GLU A 102 6.11 14.92 16.27
CA GLU A 102 5.45 15.06 14.96
C GLU A 102 6.42 15.56 13.87
N ILE A 103 7.36 16.46 14.22
CA ILE A 103 8.44 16.85 13.31
C ILE A 103 9.31 15.64 12.94
N GLU A 104 9.74 14.84 13.91
CA GLU A 104 10.57 13.65 13.69
C GLU A 104 9.86 12.62 12.77
N PHE A 105 8.57 12.38 13.01
CA PHE A 105 7.76 11.50 12.16
C PHE A 105 7.64 12.00 10.72
N ILE A 106 7.56 13.31 10.50
CA ILE A 106 7.55 13.87 9.14
C ILE A 106 8.94 13.78 8.49
N GLN A 107 10.01 14.08 9.23
CA GLN A 107 11.36 14.07 8.68
C GLN A 107 11.76 12.66 8.21
N THR A 108 11.38 11.63 8.97
CA THR A 108 11.67 10.23 8.65
C THR A 108 10.71 9.60 7.63
N LEU A 109 9.59 10.27 7.31
CA LEU A 109 8.50 9.73 6.49
C LEU A 109 8.93 9.25 5.09
N PHE A 110 9.89 9.95 4.48
CA PHE A 110 10.37 9.69 3.13
C PHE A 110 11.78 9.09 3.11
N GLU A 111 12.41 8.89 4.27
CA GLU A 111 13.75 8.32 4.36
C GLU A 111 13.74 6.84 3.99
N ASN A 112 14.68 6.42 3.14
CA ASN A 112 14.89 5.02 2.75
C ASN A 112 13.65 4.30 2.17
N ASN A 113 12.72 5.03 1.57
CA ASN A 113 11.52 4.45 0.96
C ASN A 113 11.73 4.13 -0.53
N ASP A 114 11.49 2.89 -0.95
CA ASP A 114 11.61 2.44 -2.35
C ASP A 114 10.30 2.53 -3.14
N VAL A 115 9.20 2.92 -2.47
CA VAL A 115 7.84 3.01 -3.02
C VAL A 115 7.53 4.44 -3.48
N LEU A 116 7.57 5.41 -2.55
CA LEU A 116 7.40 6.83 -2.86
C LEU A 116 8.78 7.46 -3.01
N SER A 117 9.38 7.28 -4.18
CA SER A 117 10.74 7.70 -4.49
C SER A 117 10.87 8.22 -5.91
N ARG A 118 11.96 8.96 -6.18
CA ARG A 118 12.29 9.45 -7.53
C ARG A 118 12.64 8.30 -8.48
N THR A 119 13.01 7.15 -7.93
CA THR A 119 13.40 5.95 -8.69
C THR A 119 12.70 4.72 -8.09
N PRO A 120 11.39 4.55 -8.31
CA PRO A 120 10.64 3.42 -7.79
C PRO A 120 11.28 2.09 -8.19
N ARG A 121 11.22 1.09 -7.30
CA ARG A 121 11.79 -0.23 -7.56
C ARG A 121 11.25 -0.85 -8.86
N LYS A 122 12.10 -1.56 -9.61
CA LYS A 122 11.66 -2.22 -10.84
C LYS A 122 10.63 -3.32 -10.54
N ILE A 123 9.51 -3.28 -11.25
CA ILE A 123 8.44 -4.27 -11.15
C ILE A 123 8.41 -5.11 -12.44
N THR A 124 8.40 -6.43 -12.29
CA THR A 124 8.45 -7.40 -13.40
C THR A 124 7.29 -8.40 -13.41
N SER A 125 6.36 -8.32 -12.46
CA SER A 125 5.19 -9.21 -12.38
C SER A 125 3.97 -8.53 -11.76
N PHE A 126 2.78 -9.08 -11.99
CA PHE A 126 1.53 -8.60 -11.40
C PHE A 126 1.50 -8.68 -9.87
N ALA A 127 2.08 -9.72 -9.26
CA ALA A 127 2.17 -9.77 -7.80
C ALA A 127 3.08 -8.66 -7.23
N GLN A 128 4.23 -8.40 -7.86
CA GLN A 128 5.09 -7.27 -7.44
C GLN A 128 4.35 -5.94 -7.55
N LEU A 129 3.59 -5.73 -8.62
CA LEU A 129 2.77 -4.54 -8.79
C LEU A 129 1.70 -4.44 -7.69
N SER A 130 1.01 -5.54 -7.39
CA SER A 130 0.00 -5.58 -6.32
C SER A 130 0.58 -5.29 -4.94
N HIS A 131 1.74 -5.86 -4.61
CA HIS A 131 2.43 -5.56 -3.34
C HIS A 131 2.91 -4.12 -3.29
N PHE A 132 3.50 -3.62 -4.37
CA PHE A 132 3.93 -2.22 -4.48
C PHE A 132 2.77 -1.25 -4.24
N ILE A 133 1.60 -1.49 -4.84
CA ILE A 133 0.40 -0.66 -4.63
C ILE A 133 -0.08 -0.71 -3.18
N LYS A 134 -0.07 -1.89 -2.53
CA LYS A 134 -0.43 -2.01 -1.12
C LYS A 134 0.55 -1.27 -0.21
N ASP A 135 1.84 -1.39 -0.46
CA ASP A 135 2.88 -0.66 0.28
C ASP A 135 2.72 0.85 0.08
N LEU A 136 2.38 1.27 -1.14
CA LEU A 136 2.07 2.67 -1.46
C LEU A 136 0.86 3.16 -0.64
N TYR A 137 -0.20 2.36 -0.53
CA TYR A 137 -1.37 2.73 0.28
C TYR A 137 -1.03 2.87 1.75
N ARG A 138 -0.25 1.94 2.33
CA ARG A 138 0.22 2.06 3.72
C ARG A 138 0.95 3.39 3.92
N LEU A 139 1.87 3.69 3.02
CA LEU A 139 2.67 4.90 3.10
C LEU A 139 1.83 6.17 2.91
N GLU A 140 0.90 6.19 1.96
CA GLU A 140 -0.02 7.31 1.77
C GLU A 140 -0.89 7.56 3.00
N TYR A 141 -1.38 6.50 3.66
CA TYR A 141 -2.06 6.65 4.95
C TYR A 141 -1.15 7.29 5.99
N THR A 142 0.09 6.81 6.13
CA THR A 142 1.08 7.40 7.06
C THR A 142 1.34 8.87 6.76
N VAL A 143 1.52 9.24 5.49
CA VAL A 143 1.69 10.65 5.07
C VAL A 143 0.50 11.49 5.51
N ARG A 144 -0.72 11.03 5.24
CA ARG A 144 -1.96 11.75 5.59
C ARG A 144 -2.13 11.89 7.10
N ILE A 145 -1.83 10.85 7.87
CA ILE A 145 -1.90 10.88 9.34
C ILE A 145 -0.90 11.89 9.88
N ASN A 146 0.39 11.75 9.55
CA ASN A 146 1.46 12.56 10.13
C ASN A 146 1.34 14.03 9.72
N CYS A 147 1.07 14.33 8.44
CA CYS A 147 0.86 15.71 7.99
C CYS A 147 -0.34 16.37 8.68
N LYS A 148 -1.42 15.61 8.93
CA LYS A 148 -2.61 16.13 9.58
C LYS A 148 -2.45 16.29 11.09
N ALA A 149 -1.76 15.36 11.74
CA ALA A 149 -1.41 15.44 13.15
C ALA A 149 -0.52 16.66 13.41
N LEU A 150 0.53 16.85 12.60
CA LEU A 150 1.40 18.02 12.68
C LEU A 150 0.61 19.32 12.43
N SER A 151 -0.19 19.39 11.36
CA SER A 151 -0.99 20.58 11.04
C SER A 151 -1.95 20.95 12.18
N THR A 152 -2.62 19.96 12.77
CA THR A 152 -3.53 20.17 13.90
C THR A 152 -2.77 20.65 15.13
N THR A 153 -1.63 20.04 15.45
CA THR A 153 -0.80 20.43 16.58
C THR A 153 -0.27 21.86 16.42
N VAL A 154 0.24 22.23 15.24
CA VAL A 154 0.70 23.59 14.93
C VAL A 154 -0.43 24.60 15.11
N LEU A 155 -1.62 24.30 14.58
CA LEU A 155 -2.79 25.16 14.71
C LEU A 155 -3.16 25.37 16.17
N THR A 156 -3.43 24.29 16.91
CA THR A 156 -3.88 24.35 18.30
C THR A 156 -2.83 24.99 19.21
N PHE A 157 -1.55 24.64 19.04
CA PHE A 157 -0.49 25.20 19.86
C PHE A 157 -0.29 26.69 19.57
N SER A 158 -0.38 27.13 18.30
CA SER A 158 -0.31 28.55 17.96
C SER A 158 -1.43 29.38 18.60
N SER A 159 -2.66 28.84 18.63
CA SER A 159 -3.78 29.47 19.33
C SER A 159 -3.56 29.52 20.85
N SER A 160 -3.13 28.40 21.45
CA SER A 160 -2.83 28.33 22.88
C SER A 160 -1.73 29.31 23.29
N LEU A 161 -0.66 29.45 22.49
CA LEU A 161 0.39 30.43 22.75
C LEU A 161 -0.12 31.87 22.67
N LYS A 162 -1.04 32.18 21.76
CA LYS A 162 -1.65 33.52 21.70
C LYS A 162 -2.45 33.82 22.98
N GLU A 163 -3.17 32.84 23.52
CA GLU A 163 -3.90 32.98 24.78
C GLU A 163 -2.95 33.17 25.97
N ILE A 164 -1.88 32.36 26.05
CA ILE A 164 -0.84 32.53 27.08
C ILE A 164 -0.21 33.92 26.97
N LEU A 165 0.16 34.35 25.76
CA LEU A 165 0.81 35.62 25.52
C LEU A 165 -0.08 36.81 25.93
N ALA A 166 -1.41 36.70 25.79
CA ALA A 166 -2.35 37.73 26.25
C ALA A 166 -2.22 37.97 27.77
N CYS A 167 -1.92 36.93 28.55
CA CYS A 167 -1.80 36.98 30.01
C CYS A 167 -0.40 37.39 30.53
N VAL A 168 0.62 37.47 29.67
CA VAL A 168 2.00 37.79 30.08
C VAL A 168 2.27 39.31 30.02
N ASP A 169 2.91 39.87 31.06
CA ASP A 169 3.33 41.28 31.11
C ASP A 169 4.37 41.58 30.03
N GLU A 170 4.29 42.75 29.39
CA GLU A 170 5.22 43.18 28.34
C GLU A 170 6.68 43.29 28.82
N ASN A 171 6.88 43.48 30.12
CA ASN A 171 8.18 43.59 30.76
C ASN A 171 8.72 42.25 31.27
N ASP A 172 7.92 41.19 31.26
CA ASP A 172 8.34 39.85 31.70
C ASP A 172 9.18 39.15 30.62
N ARG A 173 10.45 39.55 30.55
CA ARG A 173 11.39 39.05 29.53
C ARG A 173 11.61 37.54 29.63
N ALA A 174 11.50 36.94 30.82
CA ALA A 174 11.74 35.52 31.02
C ALA A 174 10.63 34.69 30.38
N HIS A 175 9.36 35.01 30.64
CA HIS A 175 8.23 34.31 30.04
C HIS A 175 8.16 34.56 28.53
N LEU A 176 8.39 35.80 28.10
CA LEU A 176 8.39 36.11 26.67
C LEU A 176 9.51 35.37 25.91
N SER A 177 10.67 35.13 26.52
CA SER A 177 11.74 34.34 25.91
C SER A 177 11.37 32.85 25.75
N ILE A 178 10.63 32.28 26.71
CA ILE A 178 10.10 30.91 26.61
C ILE A 178 9.09 30.81 25.46
N ILE A 179 8.16 31.77 25.36
CA ILE A 179 7.17 31.81 24.28
C ILE A 179 7.87 31.94 22.92
N GLN A 180 8.94 32.74 22.83
CA GLN A 180 9.74 32.87 21.61
C GLN A 180 10.39 31.55 21.18
N GLN A 181 10.85 30.72 22.11
CA GLN A 181 11.38 29.39 21.78
C GLN A 181 10.30 28.46 21.23
N GLN A 182 9.10 28.51 21.81
CA GLN A 182 7.95 27.71 21.39
C GLN A 182 7.41 28.16 20.02
N GLU A 183 7.37 29.47 19.77
CA GLU A 183 7.08 30.06 18.47
C GLU A 183 8.09 29.58 17.41
N ALA A 184 9.40 29.60 17.71
CA ALA A 184 10.41 29.12 16.78
C ALA A 184 10.20 27.63 16.41
N LEU A 185 9.79 26.80 17.37
CA LEU A 185 9.44 25.40 17.12
C LEU A 185 8.19 25.26 16.23
N ILE A 186 7.15 26.07 16.46
CA ILE A 186 5.96 26.13 15.60
C ILE A 186 6.32 26.52 14.15
N LEU A 187 7.20 27.51 13.98
CA LEU A 187 7.66 27.92 12.65
C LEU A 187 8.48 26.82 11.96
N ARG A 188 9.33 26.12 12.72
CA ARG A 188 10.06 24.93 12.23
C ARG A 188 9.07 23.86 11.77
N ALA A 189 8.10 23.48 12.61
CA ALA A 189 7.06 22.51 12.27
C ALA A 189 6.31 22.87 10.99
N LYS A 190 5.88 24.12 10.86
CA LYS A 190 5.22 24.62 9.64
C LYS A 190 6.13 24.48 8.40
N SER A 191 7.42 24.77 8.55
CA SER A 191 8.40 24.61 7.46
C SER A 191 8.57 23.15 7.06
N GLU A 192 8.70 22.23 8.03
CA GLU A 192 8.81 20.80 7.77
C GLU A 192 7.54 20.23 7.12
N LEU A 193 6.35 20.67 7.56
CA LEU A 193 5.09 20.33 6.90
C LEU A 193 5.08 20.74 5.43
N ALA A 194 5.47 21.99 5.13
CA ALA A 194 5.50 22.49 3.76
C ALA A 194 6.50 21.73 2.87
N LYS A 195 7.67 21.36 3.42
CA LYS A 195 8.66 20.52 2.73
C LYS A 195 8.10 19.14 2.41
N ALA A 196 7.44 18.49 3.38
CA ALA A 196 6.84 17.18 3.20
C ALA A 196 5.75 17.17 2.12
N LEU A 197 4.89 18.19 2.11
CA LEU A 197 3.85 18.35 1.09
C LEU A 197 4.44 18.59 -0.30
N THR A 198 5.47 19.44 -0.40
CA THR A 198 6.17 19.69 -1.66
C THR A 198 6.82 18.41 -2.19
N LEU A 199 7.47 17.64 -1.31
CA LEU A 199 8.09 16.37 -1.69
C LEU A 199 7.03 15.34 -2.12
N TYR A 200 5.89 15.27 -1.42
CA TYR A 200 4.79 14.42 -1.82
C TYR A 200 4.27 14.77 -3.23
N ASP A 201 4.07 16.05 -3.52
CA ASP A 201 3.61 16.53 -4.82
C ASP A 201 4.64 16.28 -5.94
N GLU A 202 5.93 16.30 -5.62
CA GLU A 202 7.01 15.92 -6.55
C GLU A 202 6.97 14.41 -6.86
N LEU A 203 6.81 13.57 -5.84
CA LEU A 203 6.94 12.11 -5.96
C LEU A 203 5.68 11.42 -6.49
N ALA A 204 4.49 11.94 -6.13
CA ALA A 204 3.20 11.39 -6.55
C ALA A 204 3.07 11.16 -8.07
N PRO A 205 3.37 12.14 -8.96
CA PRO A 205 3.25 11.93 -10.41
C PRO A 205 4.25 10.89 -10.94
N ILE A 206 5.47 10.85 -10.38
CA ILE A 206 6.51 9.88 -10.78
C ILE A 206 6.04 8.46 -10.48
N VAL A 207 5.54 8.21 -9.26
CA VAL A 207 5.05 6.89 -8.86
C VAL A 207 3.81 6.50 -9.66
N LYS A 208 2.92 7.45 -9.93
CA LYS A 208 1.74 7.21 -10.78
C LYS A 208 2.14 6.75 -12.17
N GLU A 209 3.06 7.47 -12.82
CA GLU A 209 3.57 7.09 -14.14
C GLU A 209 4.27 5.72 -14.11
N HIS A 210 5.05 5.44 -13.05
CA HIS A 210 5.68 4.15 -12.87
C HIS A 210 4.67 2.99 -12.80
N ILE A 211 3.57 3.16 -12.05
CA ILE A 211 2.49 2.16 -11.96
C ILE A 211 1.83 1.97 -13.33
N GLU A 212 1.48 3.06 -14.01
CA GLU A 212 0.78 3.01 -15.30
C GLU A 212 1.63 2.36 -16.40
N THR A 213 2.90 2.73 -16.49
CA THR A 213 3.86 2.17 -17.46
C THR A 213 4.14 0.70 -17.19
N THR A 214 4.34 0.34 -15.92
CA THR A 214 4.50 -1.06 -15.48
C THR A 214 3.27 -1.87 -15.83
N ASN A 215 2.06 -1.37 -15.53
CA ASN A 215 0.83 -2.08 -15.82
C ASN A 215 0.67 -2.34 -17.33
N LYS A 216 0.89 -1.31 -18.16
CA LYS A 216 0.88 -1.45 -19.64
C LYS A 216 1.90 -2.49 -20.12
N TYR A 217 3.12 -2.48 -19.56
CA TYR A 217 4.15 -3.45 -19.90
C TYR A 217 3.73 -4.88 -19.56
N LEU A 218 3.18 -5.11 -18.36
CA LEU A 218 2.73 -6.43 -17.92
C LEU A 218 1.60 -6.96 -18.80
N TYR A 219 0.58 -6.13 -19.10
CA TYR A 219 -0.51 -6.52 -19.99
C TYR A 219 -0.06 -6.77 -21.44
N ARG A 220 1.04 -6.16 -21.89
CA ARG A 220 1.60 -6.41 -23.23
C ARG A 220 2.41 -7.72 -23.31
N THR A 221 3.13 -8.06 -22.24
CA THR A 221 4.13 -9.15 -22.28
C THR A 221 3.62 -10.48 -21.72
N THR A 222 2.71 -10.42 -20.74
CA THR A 222 2.18 -11.60 -20.06
C THR A 222 1.28 -12.50 -20.94
N PRO A 223 0.43 -11.97 -21.85
CA PRO A 223 -0.46 -12.82 -22.66
C PRO A 223 0.29 -13.87 -23.48
N SER A 224 1.39 -13.49 -24.16
CA SER A 224 2.15 -14.43 -25.00
C SER A 224 2.82 -15.54 -24.17
N MET A 225 3.27 -15.24 -22.95
CA MET A 225 3.83 -16.24 -22.03
C MET A 225 2.75 -17.21 -21.56
N PHE A 226 1.56 -16.70 -21.24
CA PHE A 226 0.41 -17.52 -20.85
C PHE A 226 -0.06 -18.41 -22.00
N GLU A 227 -0.21 -17.86 -23.21
CA GLU A 227 -0.60 -18.59 -24.42
C GLU A 227 0.42 -19.68 -24.77
N ALA A 228 1.71 -19.40 -24.66
CA ALA A 228 2.76 -20.40 -24.86
C ALA A 228 2.68 -21.55 -23.85
N ALA A 229 2.41 -21.25 -22.57
CA ALA A 229 2.20 -22.27 -21.54
C ALA A 229 0.92 -23.09 -21.82
N LEU A 230 -0.17 -22.43 -22.22
CA LEU A 230 -1.43 -23.08 -22.53
C LEU A 230 -1.31 -23.96 -23.78
N LYS A 231 -0.55 -23.55 -24.79
CA LYS A 231 -0.28 -24.35 -25.99
C LYS A 231 0.39 -25.68 -25.64
N LYS A 232 1.37 -25.68 -24.72
CA LYS A 232 2.00 -26.92 -24.25
C LYS A 232 1.00 -27.85 -23.55
N LEU A 233 0.08 -27.29 -22.77
CA LEU A 233 -0.99 -28.05 -22.11
C LEU A 233 -1.97 -28.64 -23.14
N LYS A 234 -2.35 -27.86 -24.16
CA LYS A 234 -3.20 -28.30 -25.27
C LYS A 234 -2.58 -29.44 -26.06
N THR A 235 -1.31 -29.36 -26.45
CA THR A 235 -0.61 -30.47 -27.13
C THR A 235 -0.65 -31.77 -26.32
N LYS A 236 -0.57 -31.68 -24.98
CA LYS A 236 -0.71 -32.86 -24.12
C LYS A 236 -2.16 -33.36 -24.04
N SER A 237 -3.13 -32.45 -24.03
CA SER A 237 -4.56 -32.79 -24.15
C SER A 237 -4.85 -33.52 -25.46
N ASP A 238 -4.29 -33.06 -26.58
CA ASP A 238 -4.48 -33.67 -27.90
C ASP A 238 -3.90 -35.09 -27.93
N ALA A 239 -2.70 -35.30 -27.38
CA ALA A 239 -2.10 -36.63 -27.27
C ALA A 239 -2.99 -37.59 -26.45
N LEU A 240 -3.60 -37.10 -25.37
CA LEU A 240 -4.54 -37.89 -24.56
C LEU A 240 -5.83 -38.24 -25.33
N ALA A 241 -6.30 -37.33 -26.19
CA ALA A 241 -7.44 -37.59 -27.06
C ALA A 241 -7.15 -38.67 -28.10
N GLU A 242 -5.93 -38.72 -28.65
CA GLU A 242 -5.51 -39.81 -29.53
C GLU A 242 -5.44 -41.16 -28.78
N GLU A 243 -4.94 -41.18 -27.54
CA GLU A 243 -4.95 -42.40 -26.70
C GLU A 243 -6.38 -42.89 -26.42
N ALA A 244 -7.35 -41.99 -26.23
CA ALA A 244 -8.74 -42.32 -25.98
C ALA A 244 -9.45 -43.00 -27.17
N LYS A 245 -9.05 -42.67 -28.41
CA LYS A 245 -9.57 -43.36 -29.61
C LYS A 245 -9.24 -44.84 -29.63
N ILE A 246 -8.08 -45.20 -29.06
CA ILE A 246 -7.58 -46.57 -29.02
C ILE A 246 -8.09 -47.28 -27.76
N ASN A 247 -8.25 -46.54 -26.66
CA ASN A 247 -8.62 -47.10 -25.37
C ASN A 247 -9.59 -46.19 -24.61
N SER A 248 -10.86 -46.63 -24.52
CA SER A 248 -11.94 -45.90 -23.87
C SER A 248 -11.69 -45.59 -22.40
N LYS A 249 -10.75 -46.26 -21.71
CA LYS A 249 -10.38 -45.92 -20.33
C LYS A 249 -9.79 -44.51 -20.18
N TYR A 250 -9.34 -43.90 -21.28
CA TYR A 250 -8.82 -42.53 -21.29
C TYR A 250 -9.90 -41.47 -21.54
N GLU A 251 -11.14 -41.85 -21.85
CA GLU A 251 -12.23 -40.90 -22.13
C GLU A 251 -12.46 -39.88 -21.01
N PRO A 252 -12.58 -40.28 -19.72
CA PRO A 252 -12.74 -39.31 -18.64
C PRO A 252 -11.58 -38.30 -18.55
N ALA A 253 -10.37 -38.78 -18.83
CA ALA A 253 -9.18 -37.94 -18.79
C ALA A 253 -9.10 -37.00 -19.99
N LYS A 254 -9.47 -37.47 -21.19
CA LYS A 254 -9.62 -36.65 -22.40
C LYS A 254 -10.57 -35.48 -22.11
N ASP A 255 -11.75 -35.77 -21.58
CA ASP A 255 -12.76 -34.75 -21.30
C ASP A 255 -12.28 -33.75 -20.24
N ALA A 256 -11.65 -34.23 -19.16
CA ALA A 256 -11.08 -33.36 -18.13
C ALA A 256 -9.96 -32.45 -18.65
N ALA A 257 -9.08 -32.99 -19.51
CA ALA A 257 -8.00 -32.21 -20.13
C ALA A 257 -8.53 -31.15 -21.10
N ALA A 258 -9.50 -31.52 -21.95
CA ALA A 258 -10.12 -30.60 -22.89
C ALA A 258 -10.90 -29.48 -22.17
N LEU A 259 -11.61 -29.82 -21.10
CA LEU A 259 -12.33 -28.85 -20.26
C LEU A 259 -11.35 -27.89 -19.58
N LEU A 260 -10.27 -28.40 -18.98
CA LEU A 260 -9.21 -27.57 -18.39
C LEU A 260 -8.65 -26.57 -19.40
N CYS A 261 -8.25 -27.04 -20.58
CA CYS A 261 -7.69 -26.18 -21.62
C CYS A 261 -8.69 -25.09 -22.07
N ARG A 262 -9.96 -25.45 -22.24
CA ARG A 262 -11.03 -24.52 -22.63
C ARG A 262 -11.26 -23.45 -21.56
N ASN A 263 -11.36 -23.85 -20.30
CA ASN A 263 -11.64 -22.94 -19.19
C ASN A 263 -10.47 -22.00 -18.94
N LEU A 264 -9.23 -22.50 -18.99
CA LEU A 264 -8.03 -21.66 -18.87
C LEU A 264 -7.91 -20.67 -20.04
N GLU A 265 -8.26 -21.07 -21.27
CA GLU A 265 -8.29 -20.15 -22.41
C GLU A 265 -9.33 -19.04 -22.22
N ALA A 266 -10.54 -19.38 -21.77
CA ALA A 266 -11.60 -18.43 -21.52
C ALA A 266 -11.19 -17.43 -20.42
N LEU A 267 -10.66 -17.93 -19.30
CA LEU A 267 -10.14 -17.09 -18.21
C LEU A 267 -9.01 -16.16 -18.69
N GLY A 268 -8.09 -16.66 -19.51
CA GLY A 268 -7.01 -15.85 -20.07
C GLY A 268 -7.54 -14.75 -20.98
N LYS A 269 -8.46 -15.07 -21.89
CA LYS A 269 -9.11 -14.06 -22.77
C LYS A 269 -9.84 -13.01 -21.95
N GLU A 270 -10.61 -13.42 -20.96
CA GLU A 270 -11.34 -12.51 -20.08
C GLU A 270 -10.36 -11.59 -19.32
N PHE A 271 -9.34 -12.15 -18.67
CA PHE A 271 -8.38 -11.37 -17.89
C PHE A 271 -7.52 -10.42 -18.73
N PHE A 272 -7.08 -10.83 -19.92
CA PHE A 272 -6.23 -9.99 -20.77
C PHE A 272 -7.01 -9.00 -21.65
N ALA A 273 -8.27 -9.28 -21.96
CA ALA A 273 -9.14 -8.35 -22.70
C ALA A 273 -9.89 -7.38 -21.78
N SER A 274 -10.23 -7.82 -20.56
CA SER A 274 -10.94 -7.00 -19.57
C SER A 274 -9.96 -6.26 -18.68
N LYS A 275 -10.23 -4.97 -18.43
CA LYS A 275 -9.53 -4.19 -17.40
C LYS A 275 -10.11 -4.39 -15.99
N TYR A 276 -11.12 -5.23 -15.84
CA TYR A 276 -11.92 -5.35 -14.61
C TYR A 276 -11.71 -6.66 -13.86
N VAL A 277 -11.05 -7.65 -14.46
CA VAL A 277 -10.78 -8.91 -13.75
C VAL A 277 -9.51 -8.73 -12.93
N LEU A 278 -9.68 -8.77 -11.61
CA LEU A 278 -8.57 -8.77 -10.67
C LEU A 278 -7.62 -9.93 -10.94
N TYR A 279 -6.33 -9.65 -10.84
CA TYR A 279 -5.28 -10.67 -10.91
C TYR A 279 -5.53 -11.81 -9.89
N SER A 280 -5.87 -11.48 -8.65
CA SER A 280 -6.16 -12.47 -7.61
C SER A 280 -7.35 -13.37 -7.99
N THR A 281 -8.42 -12.79 -8.55
CA THR A 281 -9.60 -13.53 -9.03
C THR A 281 -9.26 -14.44 -10.20
N PHE A 282 -8.56 -13.92 -11.21
CA PHE A 282 -8.09 -14.71 -12.35
C PHE A 282 -7.27 -15.93 -11.88
N LEU A 283 -6.34 -15.69 -10.96
CA LEU A 283 -5.46 -16.72 -10.44
C LEU A 283 -6.20 -17.76 -9.58
N GLN A 284 -7.16 -17.34 -8.75
CA GLN A 284 -8.05 -18.23 -8.01
C GLN A 284 -8.88 -19.11 -8.95
N ASN A 285 -9.39 -18.53 -10.04
CA ASN A 285 -10.15 -19.27 -11.04
C ASN A 285 -9.24 -20.28 -11.75
N CYS A 286 -8.04 -19.89 -12.20
CA CYS A 286 -7.08 -20.85 -12.76
C CYS A 286 -6.74 -21.98 -11.78
N LYS A 287 -6.54 -21.65 -10.50
CA LYS A 287 -6.29 -22.63 -9.43
C LYS A 287 -7.45 -23.62 -9.31
N LYS A 288 -8.68 -23.12 -9.29
CA LYS A 288 -9.90 -23.94 -9.21
C LYS A 288 -9.95 -24.92 -10.37
N GLU A 289 -9.77 -24.45 -11.61
CA GLU A 289 -9.79 -25.29 -12.80
C GLU A 289 -8.70 -26.38 -12.77
N ILE A 290 -7.47 -26.01 -12.38
CA ILE A 290 -6.36 -26.97 -12.24
C ILE A 290 -6.66 -28.02 -11.17
N THR A 291 -7.25 -27.61 -10.04
CA THR A 291 -7.59 -28.50 -8.92
C THR A 291 -8.68 -29.50 -9.32
N GLU A 292 -9.72 -29.04 -10.02
CA GLU A 292 -10.78 -29.92 -10.53
C GLU A 292 -10.23 -30.91 -11.54
N ALA A 293 -9.44 -30.46 -12.52
CA ALA A 293 -8.83 -31.34 -13.51
C ALA A 293 -7.85 -32.36 -12.87
N ARG A 294 -7.12 -31.97 -11.82
CA ARG A 294 -6.20 -32.85 -11.07
C ARG A 294 -6.91 -34.07 -10.51
N LYS A 295 -8.20 -33.99 -10.13
CA LYS A 295 -8.96 -35.12 -9.57
C LYS A 295 -9.00 -36.32 -10.52
N VAL A 296 -9.02 -36.07 -11.83
CA VAL A 296 -9.05 -37.09 -12.88
C VAL A 296 -7.64 -37.33 -13.44
N LEU A 297 -6.94 -36.26 -13.84
CA LEU A 297 -5.71 -36.35 -14.63
C LEU A 297 -4.51 -36.90 -13.85
N LYS A 298 -4.50 -36.82 -12.52
CA LYS A 298 -3.36 -37.30 -11.70
C LYS A 298 -3.05 -38.79 -11.88
N ASN A 299 -4.02 -39.57 -12.33
CA ASN A 299 -3.89 -41.02 -12.54
C ASN A 299 -3.31 -41.36 -13.92
N HIS A 300 -3.12 -40.37 -14.81
CA HIS A 300 -2.62 -40.56 -16.17
C HIS A 300 -1.16 -40.13 -16.30
N ARG A 301 -0.38 -40.91 -17.06
CA ARG A 301 1.08 -40.76 -17.15
C ARG A 301 1.46 -39.35 -17.60
N GLY A 302 2.37 -38.72 -16.85
CA GLY A 302 2.95 -37.41 -17.17
C GLY A 302 2.02 -36.20 -16.97
N TRP A 303 0.77 -36.37 -16.53
CA TRP A 303 -0.15 -35.26 -16.29
C TRP A 303 0.14 -34.50 -15.00
N LYS A 304 0.62 -35.19 -13.95
CA LYS A 304 1.10 -34.51 -12.74
C LYS A 304 2.19 -33.48 -13.06
N GLU A 305 3.15 -33.86 -13.89
CA GLU A 305 4.24 -32.99 -14.36
C GLU A 305 3.73 -31.84 -15.23
N ALA A 306 2.77 -32.09 -16.13
CA ALA A 306 2.20 -31.06 -16.98
C ALA A 306 1.44 -29.99 -16.19
N LEU A 307 0.63 -30.42 -15.23
CA LEU A 307 -0.08 -29.51 -14.33
C LEU A 307 0.90 -28.73 -13.46
N ALA A 308 1.92 -29.38 -12.90
CA ALA A 308 2.96 -28.70 -12.11
C ALA A 308 3.73 -27.67 -12.95
N ASN A 309 4.11 -28.00 -14.18
CA ASN A 309 4.81 -27.08 -15.08
C ASN A 309 3.94 -25.87 -15.48
N PHE A 310 2.66 -26.09 -15.78
CA PHE A 310 1.74 -25.00 -16.09
C PHE A 310 1.49 -24.10 -14.87
N THR A 311 1.28 -24.72 -13.71
CA THR A 311 1.10 -24.04 -12.43
C THR A 311 2.33 -23.22 -12.04
N TYR A 312 3.52 -23.77 -12.24
CA TYR A 312 4.77 -23.06 -12.07
C TYR A 312 4.90 -21.88 -13.03
N MET A 313 4.52 -22.05 -14.30
CA MET A 313 4.49 -20.95 -15.26
C MET A 313 3.52 -19.85 -14.83
N LEU A 314 2.32 -20.20 -14.35
CA LEU A 314 1.41 -19.21 -13.76
C LEU A 314 2.09 -18.48 -12.60
N GLY A 315 2.73 -19.20 -11.68
CA GLY A 315 3.47 -18.53 -10.62
C GLY A 315 4.68 -17.72 -11.12
N ALA A 316 5.38 -18.12 -12.18
CA ALA A 316 6.51 -17.37 -12.69
C ALA A 316 6.07 -16.08 -13.40
N ILE A 317 5.00 -16.18 -14.19
CA ILE A 317 4.37 -15.07 -14.90
C ILE A 317 3.74 -14.08 -13.90
N PHE A 318 3.10 -14.62 -12.86
CA PHE A 318 2.23 -13.81 -12.02
C PHE A 318 2.72 -13.56 -10.60
N SER A 319 3.57 -14.43 -10.03
CA SER A 319 4.08 -14.33 -8.66
C SER A 319 5.60 -14.09 -8.57
N LEU A 320 5.98 -12.81 -8.53
CA LEU A 320 7.27 -12.29 -8.04
C LEU A 320 8.57 -12.84 -8.67
N GLY A 321 8.51 -13.70 -9.70
CA GLY A 321 9.69 -14.39 -10.21
C GLY A 321 10.45 -15.19 -9.13
N LEU A 322 9.81 -15.54 -8.00
CA LEU A 322 10.43 -16.23 -6.86
C LEU A 322 10.47 -17.75 -7.03
N LEU A 323 9.63 -18.29 -7.91
CA LEU A 323 9.58 -19.72 -8.16
C LEU A 323 10.90 -20.33 -8.67
N PRO A 324 11.73 -19.67 -9.50
CA PRO A 324 13.10 -20.11 -9.79
C PRO A 324 13.98 -20.24 -8.55
N VAL A 325 13.82 -19.36 -7.54
CA VAL A 325 14.56 -19.40 -6.28
C VAL A 325 14.06 -20.55 -5.40
N VAL A 326 12.75 -20.75 -5.31
CA VAL A 326 12.13 -21.88 -4.59
C VAL A 326 12.47 -23.21 -5.28
N SER A 327 12.45 -23.28 -6.60
CA SER A 327 12.87 -24.45 -7.38
C SER A 327 14.32 -24.79 -7.11
N LYS A 328 15.22 -23.80 -7.11
CA LYS A 328 16.63 -24.01 -6.74
C LYS A 328 16.78 -24.50 -5.29
N ALA A 329 16.04 -23.91 -4.35
CA ALA A 329 16.09 -24.29 -2.94
C ALA A 329 15.53 -25.71 -2.68
N CYS A 330 14.49 -26.13 -3.40
CA CYS A 330 13.84 -27.43 -3.21
C CYS A 330 14.45 -28.55 -4.06
N THR A 331 14.98 -28.25 -5.24
CA THR A 331 15.41 -29.26 -6.25
C THR A 331 16.89 -29.19 -6.63
N GLY A 332 17.63 -28.19 -6.11
CA GLY A 332 19.05 -27.98 -6.42
C GLY A 332 19.33 -27.49 -7.85
N ASN A 333 18.30 -27.35 -8.69
CA ASN A 333 18.45 -27.01 -10.11
C ASN A 333 17.64 -25.76 -10.50
N TRP A 334 18.23 -24.94 -11.38
CA TRP A 334 17.57 -23.82 -12.06
C TRP A 334 16.68 -24.27 -13.22
N LYS A 335 16.83 -25.52 -13.68
CA LYS A 335 16.07 -26.08 -14.80
C LYS A 335 14.67 -26.50 -14.37
N PHE A 336 13.73 -26.25 -15.28
CA PHE A 336 12.36 -26.75 -15.27
C PHE A 336 12.34 -28.25 -14.96
N PHE A 337 11.54 -28.63 -13.96
CA PHE A 337 11.44 -29.95 -13.36
C PHE A 337 11.74 -31.10 -14.33
N THR A 338 12.90 -31.72 -14.17
CA THR A 338 13.09 -33.12 -14.49
C THR A 338 13.14 -33.85 -13.17
N VAL A 339 12.10 -34.60 -12.80
CA VAL A 339 12.17 -35.87 -12.05
C VAL A 339 10.75 -36.34 -11.67
N LYS A 340 10.56 -37.65 -11.84
CA LYS A 340 9.33 -38.46 -11.77
C LYS A 340 8.60 -38.48 -10.42
N THR A 341 8.97 -37.67 -9.42
CA THR A 341 8.49 -37.86 -8.02
C THR A 341 8.10 -36.60 -7.23
N ASP A 342 8.37 -35.37 -7.69
CA ASP A 342 8.09 -34.13 -6.91
C ASP A 342 6.98 -33.22 -7.45
N SER A 343 6.23 -33.65 -8.48
CA SER A 343 5.15 -32.82 -9.07
C SER A 343 3.96 -32.57 -8.13
N GLU A 344 3.67 -33.48 -7.19
CA GLU A 344 2.63 -33.26 -6.17
C GLU A 344 3.06 -32.21 -5.15
N LYS A 345 4.29 -32.30 -4.64
CA LYS A 345 4.83 -31.28 -3.74
C LYS A 345 4.91 -29.92 -4.41
N ALA A 346 5.21 -29.86 -5.71
CA ALA A 346 5.24 -28.61 -6.46
C ALA A 346 3.85 -27.97 -6.57
N LEU A 347 2.81 -28.77 -6.80
CA LEU A 347 1.42 -28.30 -6.79
C LEU A 347 0.98 -27.85 -5.40
N ASP A 348 1.35 -28.57 -4.34
CA ASP A 348 1.01 -28.22 -2.97
C ASP A 348 1.80 -26.97 -2.49
N THR A 349 3.04 -26.83 -2.93
CA THR A 349 3.88 -25.63 -2.72
C THR A 349 3.30 -24.43 -3.45
N PHE A 350 2.83 -24.61 -4.69
CA PHE A 350 2.08 -23.58 -5.37
C PHE A 350 0.82 -23.22 -4.60
N ASP A 351 0.05 -24.20 -4.14
CA ASP A 351 -1.17 -23.98 -3.37
C ASP A 351 -0.92 -23.12 -2.12
N ASN A 352 0.15 -23.42 -1.40
CA ASN A 352 0.58 -22.69 -0.21
C ASN A 352 1.11 -21.30 -0.56
N THR A 353 1.98 -21.18 -1.56
CA THR A 353 2.55 -19.91 -2.03
C THR A 353 1.43 -18.98 -2.51
N LEU A 354 0.49 -19.52 -3.28
CA LEU A 354 -0.66 -18.81 -3.80
C LEU A 354 -1.59 -18.35 -2.68
N SER A 355 -1.86 -19.23 -1.72
CA SER A 355 -2.68 -18.89 -0.55
C SER A 355 -2.03 -17.78 0.27
N ASN A 356 -0.70 -17.78 0.39
CA ASN A 356 0.05 -16.71 1.07
C ASN A 356 0.00 -15.39 0.30
N LEU A 357 0.15 -15.42 -1.02
CA LEU A 357 0.06 -14.24 -1.89
C LEU A 357 -1.33 -13.61 -1.89
N ILE A 358 -2.38 -14.45 -1.97
CA ILE A 358 -3.77 -14.01 -1.89
C ILE A 358 -4.07 -13.39 -0.52
N LYS A 359 -3.56 -14.00 0.57
CA LYS A 359 -3.77 -13.51 1.95
C LYS A 359 -2.97 -12.25 2.28
N GLY A 360 -2.09 -11.79 1.39
CA GLY A 360 -1.42 -10.48 1.51
C GLY A 360 -0.59 -10.29 2.78
N ARG A 361 0.03 -11.36 3.29
CA ARG A 361 1.03 -11.24 4.37
C ARG A 361 2.34 -10.69 3.84
#